data_AF-A0A3D2R7X1-F1
#
_entry.id   AF-A0A3D2R7X1-F1
#
_cell.length_a   1.000
_cell.length_b   1.000
_cell.length_c   1.000
_cell.angle_alpha   90.00
_cell.angle_beta   90.00
_cell.angle_gamma   90.00
#
_symmetry.space_group_name_H-M   'P 1'
#
loop_
_entity.id
_entity.type
_entity.pdbx_description
1 polymer ?
#
loop_
_entity_poly.entity_id
_entity_poly.type
_entity_poly.pdbx_seq_one_letter_code
_entity_poly.pdbx_strand_id
1 'polypeptide(L)' 'MEFLKKYYPILLAFFSFLYSISLWFTGNELEGLYVGLWPVTILAFAIAIRQRRNEDKNQG' A
#
# COMPACT_ATOMS: atom_id res chain seq x y z
N MET A 1 11.47 10.04 -13.89
CA MET A 1 10.05 9.61 -13.88
C MET A 1 9.84 8.12 -13.56
N GLU A 2 10.84 7.25 -13.75
CA GLU A 2 10.77 5.81 -13.39
C GLU A 2 10.64 5.53 -11.87
N PHE A 3 11.20 6.42 -11.05
CA PHE A 3 11.24 6.26 -9.59
C PHE A 3 9.82 6.29 -8.99
N LEU A 4 8.99 7.26 -9.38
CA LEU A 4 7.60 7.35 -8.92
C LEU A 4 6.78 6.11 -9.26
N LYS A 5 6.98 5.50 -10.44
CA LYS A 5 6.34 4.22 -10.81
C LYS A 5 6.81 3.06 -9.93
N LYS A 6 8.07 3.06 -9.48
CA LYS A 6 8.64 2.00 -8.63
C LYS A 6 8.17 2.12 -7.17
N TYR A 7 7.97 3.33 -6.65
CA TYR A 7 7.57 3.58 -5.26
C TYR A 7 6.09 3.96 -5.08
N TYR A 8 5.32 4.01 -6.17
CA TYR A 8 3.86 4.24 -6.15
C TYR A 8 3.12 3.48 -5.03
N PRO A 9 3.30 2.16 -4.84
CA PRO A 9 2.59 1.44 -3.79
C PRO A 9 2.97 1.87 -2.36
N ILE A 10 4.21 2.32 -2.14
CA ILE A 10 4.69 2.81 -0.84
C ILE A 10 4.09 4.18 -0.53
N LEU A 11 4.06 5.07 -1.51
CA LEU A 11 3.41 6.37 -1.36
C LEU A 11 1.91 6.22 -1.08
N LEU A 12 1.24 5.30 -1.78
CA LEU A 12 -0.18 5.02 -1.55
C LEU A 12 -0.47 4.50 -0.15
N ALA A 13 0.36 3.56 0.32
CA ALA A 13 0.24 3.04 1.68
C ALA A 13 0.50 4.12 2.74
N PHE A 14 1.44 5.03 2.48
CA PHE A 14 1.71 6.17 3.36
C PHE A 14 0.52 7.13 3.44
N PHE A 15 -0.11 7.48 2.31
CA PHE A 15 -1.33 8.30 2.33
C PHE A 15 -2.49 7.60 3.01
N SER A 16 -2.65 6.28 2.81
CA SER A 16 -3.69 5.50 3.51
C SER A 16 -3.46 5.49 5.02
N PHE A 17 -2.21 5.42 5.46
CA PHE A 17 -1.85 5.51 6.88
C PHE A 17 -2.16 6.88 7.47
N LEU A 18 -1.82 7.98 6.78
CA LEU A 18 -2.17 9.33 7.22
C LEU A 18 -3.68 9.56 7.31
N TYR A 19 -4.45 8.96 6.39
CA TYR A 19 -5.91 9.03 6.42
C TYR A 19 -6.47 8.26 7.63
N SER A 20 -5.95 7.08 7.93
CA SER A 20 -6.30 6.32 9.15
C SER A 20 -6.06 7.13 10.42
N ILE A 21 -4.89 7.79 10.54
CA ILE A 21 -4.57 8.67 11.66
C ILE A 21 -5.53 9.86 11.72
N SER A 22 -5.80 10.51 10.60
CA SER A 22 -6.69 11.68 10.54
C SER A 22 -8.11 11.33 10.99
N LEU A 23 -8.61 10.14 10.60
CA LEU A 23 -9.91 9.65 11.03
C LEU A 23 -9.99 9.35 12.52
N TRP A 24 -8.92 8.75 13.05
CA TRP A 24 -8.80 8.44 14.47
C TRP A 24 -8.95 9.71 15.33
N PHE A 25 -8.28 10.80 14.93
CA PHE A 25 -8.42 12.09 15.60
C PHE A 25 -9.76 12.80 15.34
N THR A 26 -10.50 12.42 14.29
CA THR A 26 -11.83 12.95 13.98
C THR A 26 -12.95 12.21 14.75
N GLY A 27 -12.61 11.22 15.58
CA GLY A 27 -13.57 10.46 16.39
C GLY A 27 -14.22 9.28 15.66
N ASN A 28 -13.80 8.96 14.43
CA ASN A 28 -14.32 7.82 13.67
C ASN A 28 -13.37 6.61 13.76
N GLU A 29 -13.20 6.12 14.99
CA GLU A 29 -12.18 5.14 15.37
C GLU A 29 -12.31 3.81 14.62
N LEU A 30 -13.54 3.34 14.38
CA LEU A 30 -13.81 2.11 13.63
C LEU A 30 -13.33 2.23 12.18
N GLU A 31 -13.69 3.31 11.50
CA GLU A 31 -13.25 3.56 10.13
C GLU A 31 -11.72 3.79 10.07
N GLY A 32 -11.15 4.46 11.08
CA GLY A 32 -9.70 4.60 11.24
C GLY A 32 -8.99 3.24 11.32
N LEU A 33 -9.55 2.29 12.07
CA LEU A 33 -9.04 0.92 12.17
C LEU A 33 -9.14 0.17 10.83
N TYR A 34 -10.28 0.26 10.14
CA TYR A 34 -10.49 -0.38 8.84
C TYR A 34 -9.51 0.14 7.79
N VAL A 35 -9.30 1.46 7.72
CA VAL A 35 -8.35 2.05 6.76
C VAL A 35 -6.90 1.86 7.20
N GLY A 36 -6.64 1.68 8.49
CA GLY A 36 -5.33 1.33 9.02
C GLY A 36 -4.80 -0.04 8.56
N LEU A 37 -5.69 -0.94 8.13
CA LEU A 37 -5.34 -2.26 7.56
C LEU A 37 -4.92 -2.18 6.08
N TRP A 38 -5.38 -1.15 5.35
CA TRP A 38 -5.14 -1.01 3.91
C TRP A 38 -3.67 -0.85 3.51
N PRO A 39 -2.78 -0.17 4.26
CA PRO A 39 -1.36 -0.15 3.96
C PRO A 39 -0.76 -1.55 3.79
N VAL A 40 -1.10 -2.49 4.66
CA VAL A 40 -0.56 -3.86 4.64
C VAL A 40 -1.01 -4.60 3.38
N THR A 41 -2.29 -4.48 3.02
CA THR A 41 -2.82 -5.15 1.82
C THR A 41 -2.31 -4.52 0.52
N ILE A 42 -2.13 -3.19 0.47
CA ILE A 42 -1.52 -2.47 -0.66
C ILE A 42 -0.07 -2.95 -0.88
N LEU A 43 0.73 -3.04 0.19
CA LEU A 43 2.11 -3.54 0.09
C LEU A 43 2.14 -5.01 -0.32
N ALA A 44 1.30 -5.85 0.29
CA ALA A 44 1.23 -7.28 -0.04
C ALA A 44 0.85 -7.50 -1.52
N PHE A 45 -0.12 -6.75 -2.02
CA PHE A 45 -0.53 -6.81 -3.43
C PHE A 45 0.58 -6.32 -4.38
N ALA A 46 1.27 -5.23 -4.01
CA ALA A 46 2.41 -4.74 -4.76
C ALA A 46 3.57 -5.76 -4.82
N ILE A 47 3.81 -6.47 -3.72
CA ILE A 47 4.80 -7.55 -3.63
C ILE A 47 4.37 -8.74 -4.51
N ALA A 48 3.11 -9.17 -4.45
CA ALA A 48 2.59 -10.27 -5.26
C ALA A 48 2.75 -10.01 -6.76
N ILE A 49 2.41 -8.79 -7.22
CA ILE A 49 2.62 -8.38 -8.62
C ILE A 49 4.11 -8.42 -8.98
N ARG A 50 4.97 -7.95 -8.07
CA ARG A 50 6.42 -7.90 -8.31
C ARG A 50 7.07 -9.28 -8.29
N GLN A 51 6.58 -10.20 -7.46
CA GLN A 51 6.97 -11.61 -7.45
C GLN A 51 6.65 -12.24 -8.80
N ARG A 52 5.41 -12.12 -9.27
CA ARG A 52 4.99 -12.67 -10.57
C ARG A 52 5.83 -12.16 -11.74
N ARG A 53 6.11 -10.85 -11.78
CA ARG A 53 6.93 -10.25 -12.85
C ARG A 53 8.41 -10.69 -12.81
N ASN A 54 8.90 -11.12 -11.65
CA ASN A 54 10.27 -11.64 -11.52
C ASN A 54 10.32 -13.14 -11.87
N GLU A 55 9.28 -13.90 -11.54
CA GLU A 55 9.14 -15.31 -11.95
C GLU A 55 9.14 -15.44 -13.47
N ASP A 56 8.39 -14.60 -14.20
CA ASP A 56 8.36 -14.58 -15.67
C ASP A 56 9.73 -14.29 -16.31
N LYS A 57 10.63 -13.58 -15.61
CA LYS A 57 11.97 -13.22 -16.12
C LYS A 57 13.03 -14.29 -15.91
N ASN A 58 12.84 -15.20 -14.95
CA ASN A 58 13.78 -16.28 -14.64
C ASN A 58 13.49 -17.56 -15.43
N GLN A 59 12.42 -17.59 -16.24
CA GLN A 59 12.01 -18.73 -17.06
C GLN A 59 12.37 -18.59 -18.56
N GLY A 60 13.09 -17.53 -18.96
CA GLY A 60 13.62 -17.35 -20.31
C GLY A 60 15.13 -17.24 -20.31
#